data_AF-A0A9E3F3A0-F1
#
_entry.id   AF-A0A9E3F3A0-F1
#
_cell.length_a   1.000
_cell.length_b   1.000
_cell.length_c   1.000
_cell.angle_alpha   90.00
_cell.angle_beta   90.00
_cell.angle_gamma   90.00
#
_symmetry.space_group_name_H-M   'P 1'
#
loop_
_entity.id
_entity.type
_entity.pdbx_description
1 polymer ?
#
loop_
_entity_poly.entity_id
_entity_poly.type
_entity_poly.pdbx_seq_one_letter_code
_entity_poly.pdbx_strand_id
1 'polypeptide(L)'
;MAATATKNDGVQELRKSDMMAHLLDALDQGKDIGHYGRLVFAMVARHFLSEDEVIGYLQKDRDFSEEQARALYLQVQGKDYNPPKRDKILHYQSQQDFPIIPNPDDPDSGNVYRDLQFPDHVYEHITDYYEHKAQA
;
A
#
# COMPACT_ATOMS: atom_id res chain seq x y z
N MET A 1 -0.82 23.06 -15.38
CA MET A 1 0.01 22.02 -16.02
C MET A 1 0.34 21.01 -14.93
N ALA A 2 -0.30 19.83 -14.95
CA ALA A 2 0.01 18.77 -13.99
C ALA A 2 1.24 18.02 -14.52
N ALA A 3 2.34 18.04 -13.76
CA ALA A 3 3.53 17.28 -14.09
C ALA A 3 3.16 15.79 -14.04
N THR A 4 3.24 15.11 -15.18
CA THR A 4 3.21 13.65 -15.22
C THR A 4 4.45 13.18 -14.47
N ALA A 5 4.27 12.65 -13.26
CA ALA A 5 5.36 12.04 -12.50
C ALA A 5 6.04 11.00 -13.41
N THR A 6 7.34 11.16 -13.60
CA THR A 6 8.12 10.24 -14.42
C THR A 6 8.19 8.91 -13.69
N LYS A 7 8.26 7.78 -14.41
CA LYS A 7 8.31 6.40 -13.90
C LYS A 7 9.21 6.17 -12.67
N ASN A 8 10.29 6.93 -12.55
CA ASN A 8 11.20 6.87 -11.41
C ASN A 8 10.71 7.63 -10.17
N ASP A 9 9.93 8.70 -10.32
CA ASP A 9 9.56 9.59 -9.20
C ASP A 9 8.60 8.88 -8.23
N GLY A 10 7.61 8.14 -8.74
CA GLY A 10 6.62 7.45 -7.91
C GLY A 10 7.23 6.37 -7.00
N VAL A 11 8.21 5.60 -7.51
CA VAL A 11 8.92 4.59 -6.70
C VAL A 11 9.80 5.27 -5.65
N GLN A 12 10.45 6.40 -5.98
CA GLN A 12 11.24 7.15 -5.00
C GLN A 12 10.36 7.76 -3.90
N GLU A 13 9.16 8.23 -4.23
CA GLU A 13 8.17 8.69 -3.24
C GLU A 13 7.75 7.55 -2.31
N LEU A 14 7.38 6.39 -2.85
CA LEU A 14 7.03 5.21 -2.05
C LEU A 14 8.17 4.79 -1.11
N ARG A 15 9.42 4.87 -1.57
CA ARG A 15 10.60 4.52 -0.76
C ARG A 15 10.85 5.43 0.43
N LYS A 16 10.16 6.57 0.56
CA LYS A 16 10.20 7.40 1.78
C LYS A 16 9.54 6.72 2.99
N SER A 17 8.67 5.74 2.77
CA SER A 17 8.18 4.86 3.83
C SER A 17 9.01 3.59 3.89
N ASP A 18 9.66 3.33 5.02
CA ASP A 18 10.45 2.11 5.26
C ASP A 18 9.64 0.84 5.01
N MET A 19 8.34 0.87 5.33
CA MET A 19 7.42 -0.24 5.08
C MET A 19 7.23 -0.49 3.57
N MET A 20 7.04 0.57 2.78
CA MET A 20 6.88 0.43 1.32
C MET A 20 8.20 0.09 0.64
N ALA A 21 9.33 0.65 1.11
CA ALA A 21 10.66 0.25 0.64
C ALA A 21 10.90 -1.25 0.88
N HIS A 22 10.56 -1.75 2.06
CA HIS A 22 10.63 -3.17 2.40
C HIS A 22 9.81 -4.05 1.44
N LEU A 23 8.56 -3.67 1.14
CA LEU A 23 7.71 -4.40 0.20
C LEU A 23 8.26 -4.36 -1.23
N LEU A 24 8.72 -3.21 -1.69
CA LEU A 24 9.34 -3.05 -3.02
C LEU A 24 10.58 -3.95 -3.15
N ASP A 25 11.46 -3.95 -2.15
CA ASP A 25 12.68 -4.75 -2.16
C ASP A 25 12.37 -6.26 -2.08
N ALA A 26 11.33 -6.64 -1.34
CA ALA A 26 10.87 -8.03 -1.29
C ALA A 26 10.32 -8.50 -2.64
N LEU A 27 9.51 -7.68 -3.31
CA LEU A 27 9.01 -7.96 -4.65
C LEU A 27 10.14 -8.01 -5.68
N ASP A 28 11.10 -7.07 -5.65
CA ASP A 28 12.27 -7.09 -6.54
C ASP A 28 13.14 -8.34 -6.35
N GLN A 29 13.12 -8.94 -5.14
CA GLN A 29 13.80 -10.20 -4.83
C GLN A 29 12.98 -11.45 -5.17
N GLY A 30 11.76 -11.30 -5.71
CA GLY A 30 10.88 -12.43 -6.01
C GLY A 30 10.29 -13.12 -4.78
N LYS A 31 10.20 -12.43 -3.63
CA LYS A 31 9.63 -12.99 -2.40
C LYS A 31 8.11 -12.97 -2.44
N ASP A 32 7.50 -13.96 -1.80
CA ASP A 32 6.07 -13.97 -1.49
C ASP A 32 5.82 -13.04 -0.29
N ILE A 33 5.14 -11.92 -0.54
CA ILE A 33 4.80 -10.94 0.52
C ILE A 33 3.45 -11.24 1.19
N GLY A 34 2.83 -12.37 0.83
CA GLY A 34 1.55 -12.82 1.34
C GLY A 34 0.36 -12.05 0.77
N HIS A 35 -0.84 -12.57 1.05
CA HIS A 35 -2.08 -11.96 0.56
C HIS A 35 -2.26 -10.53 1.06
N TYR A 36 -2.01 -10.29 2.35
CA TYR A 36 -2.17 -8.96 2.91
C TYR A 36 -1.04 -8.02 2.53
N GLY A 37 0.18 -8.50 2.31
CA GLY A 37 1.25 -7.68 1.76
C GLY A 37 0.87 -7.14 0.37
N ARG A 38 0.38 -8.01 -0.52
CA ARG A 38 -0.13 -7.61 -1.85
C ARG A 38 -1.28 -6.60 -1.76
N LEU A 39 -2.22 -6.82 -0.83
CA LEU A 39 -3.35 -5.92 -0.62
C LEU A 39 -2.90 -4.53 -0.15
N VAL A 40 -2.05 -4.47 0.89
CA VAL A 40 -1.51 -3.21 1.42
C VAL A 40 -0.69 -2.49 0.36
N PHE A 41 0.17 -3.22 -0.36
CA PHE A 41 0.95 -2.66 -1.46
C PHE A 41 0.05 -2.02 -2.51
N ALA A 42 -0.99 -2.72 -2.98
CA ALA A 42 -1.92 -2.20 -3.98
C ALA A 42 -2.71 -0.98 -3.48
N MET A 43 -3.17 -0.98 -2.22
CA MET A 43 -3.88 0.16 -1.61
C MET A 43 -3.02 1.42 -1.55
N VAL A 44 -1.72 1.29 -1.27
CA VAL A 44 -0.80 2.44 -1.16
C VAL A 44 -0.25 2.85 -2.52
N ALA A 45 0.33 1.90 -3.27
CA ALA A 45 1.10 2.16 -4.48
C ALA A 45 0.28 2.77 -5.61
N ARG A 46 -1.02 2.48 -5.70
CA ARG A 46 -1.92 3.04 -6.74
C ARG A 46 -2.04 4.56 -6.73
N HIS A 47 -1.65 5.21 -5.63
CA HIS A 47 -1.66 6.68 -5.53
C HIS A 47 -0.36 7.32 -6.04
N PHE A 48 0.68 6.52 -6.30
CA PHE A 48 2.01 6.98 -6.71
C PHE A 48 2.46 6.40 -8.05
N LEU A 49 1.93 5.24 -8.43
CA LEU A 49 2.27 4.49 -9.63
C LEU A 49 1.04 4.32 -10.52
N SER A 50 1.27 4.16 -11.82
CA SER A 50 0.22 3.76 -12.77
C SER A 50 -0.26 2.32 -12.53
N GLU A 51 -1.44 1.98 -13.07
CA GLU A 51 -1.99 0.62 -13.02
C GLU A 51 -0.99 -0.45 -13.48
N ASP A 52 -0.37 -0.23 -14.64
CA ASP A 52 0.59 -1.17 -15.23
C ASP A 52 1.83 -1.34 -14.36
N GLU A 53 2.27 -0.28 -13.66
CA GLU A 53 3.40 -0.36 -12.73
C GLU A 53 3.05 -1.13 -11.46
N VAL A 54 1.87 -0.88 -10.86
CA VAL A 54 1.42 -1.63 -9.69
C VAL A 54 1.28 -3.12 -10.03
N ILE A 55 0.65 -3.43 -11.17
CA ILE A 55 0.52 -4.80 -11.67
C ILE A 55 1.90 -5.42 -11.92
N GLY A 56 2.81 -4.68 -12.55
CA GLY A 56 4.17 -5.15 -12.83
C GLY A 56 4.99 -5.45 -11.57
N TYR A 57 4.78 -4.71 -10.48
CA TYR A 57 5.38 -5.03 -9.18
C TYR A 57 4.73 -6.25 -8.52
N LEU A 58 3.39 -6.32 -8.52
CA LEU A 58 2.65 -7.43 -7.93
C LEU A 58 3.00 -8.78 -8.58
N GLN A 59 3.25 -8.81 -9.90
CA GLN A 59 3.66 -10.00 -10.63
C GLN A 59 5.05 -10.53 -10.24
N LYS A 60 5.86 -9.73 -9.52
CA LYS A 60 7.15 -10.22 -9.01
C LYS A 60 6.99 -11.10 -7.77
N ASP A 61 5.83 -11.07 -7.11
CA ASP A 61 5.50 -12.01 -6.04
C ASP A 61 5.49 -13.44 -6.62
N ARG A 62 6.17 -14.38 -5.92
CA ARG A 62 6.56 -15.70 -6.44
C ARG A 62 5.44 -16.48 -7.13
N ASP A 63 4.22 -16.36 -6.62
CA ASP A 63 3.07 -17.18 -7.02
C ASP A 63 1.84 -16.31 -7.36
N PHE A 64 2.04 -15.16 -8.04
CA PHE A 64 0.97 -14.22 -8.35
C PHE A 64 0.92 -13.83 -9.83
N SER A 65 -0.13 -14.29 -10.53
CA SER A 65 -0.27 -14.07 -11.98
C SER A 65 -0.70 -12.64 -12.34
N GLU A 66 -0.47 -12.23 -13.59
CA GLU A 66 -0.95 -10.95 -14.12
C GLU A 66 -2.46 -10.77 -13.94
N GLU A 67 -3.25 -11.82 -14.23
CA GLU A 67 -4.71 -11.79 -14.08
C GLU A 67 -5.13 -11.54 -12.63
N GLN A 68 -4.45 -12.19 -11.67
CA GLN A 68 -4.69 -11.99 -10.26
C GLN A 68 -4.29 -10.59 -9.80
N ALA A 69 -3.16 -10.07 -10.29
CA ALA A 69 -2.69 -8.73 -9.99
C ALA A 69 -3.63 -7.65 -10.52
N ARG A 70 -4.10 -7.78 -11.77
CA ARG A 70 -5.09 -6.90 -12.37
C ARG A 70 -6.42 -6.96 -11.61
N ALA A 71 -6.88 -8.16 -11.25
CA ALA A 71 -8.10 -8.33 -10.47
C ALA A 71 -8.01 -7.66 -9.09
N LEU A 72 -6.86 -7.80 -8.40
CA LEU A 72 -6.61 -7.14 -7.11
C LEU A 72 -6.61 -5.62 -7.26
N TYR A 73 -5.91 -5.09 -8.28
CA TYR A 73 -5.87 -3.65 -8.54
C TYR A 73 -7.28 -3.09 -8.78
N LEU A 74 -8.06 -3.73 -9.66
CA LEU A 74 -9.43 -3.33 -9.96
C LEU A 74 -10.35 -3.45 -8.74
N GLN A 75 -10.16 -4.47 -7.90
CA GLN A 75 -10.90 -4.59 -6.65
C GLN A 75 -10.60 -3.42 -5.70
N VAL A 76 -9.33 -3.05 -5.56
CA VAL A 76 -8.92 -1.93 -4.70
C VAL A 76 -9.44 -0.60 -5.25
N GLN A 77 -9.35 -0.41 -6.56
CA GLN A 77 -9.87 0.77 -7.24
C GLN A 77 -11.39 0.88 -7.14
N GLY A 78 -12.11 -0.19 -7.45
CA GLY A 78 -13.59 -0.17 -7.49
C GLY A 78 -14.24 -0.04 -6.12
N LYS A 79 -13.56 -0.48 -5.05
CA LYS A 79 -14.03 -0.27 -3.67
C LYS A 79 -13.54 1.04 -3.05
N ASP A 80 -12.74 1.79 -3.80
CA ASP A 80 -12.09 3.02 -3.38
C ASP A 80 -11.44 2.90 -1.99
N TYR A 81 -10.66 1.83 -1.80
CA TYR A 81 -10.01 1.61 -0.52
C TYR A 81 -8.97 2.70 -0.25
N ASN A 82 -9.11 3.34 0.91
CA ASN A 82 -8.06 4.20 1.46
C ASN A 82 -6.86 3.36 1.94
N PRO A 83 -5.65 3.94 1.91
CA PRO A 83 -4.48 3.34 2.53
C PRO A 83 -4.77 2.93 3.99
N PRO A 84 -4.40 1.71 4.43
CA PRO A 84 -4.71 1.28 5.78
C PRO A 84 -3.86 2.03 6.82
N LYS A 85 -4.43 2.30 7.99
CA LYS A 85 -3.67 2.80 9.15
C LYS A 85 -2.79 1.69 9.75
N ARG A 86 -1.74 2.08 10.46
CA ARG A 86 -0.78 1.18 11.12
C ARG A 86 -1.42 0.01 11.87
N ASP A 87 -2.39 0.27 12.74
CA ASP A 87 -3.06 -0.78 13.54
C ASP A 87 -3.75 -1.83 12.67
N LYS A 88 -4.32 -1.40 11.53
CA LYS A 88 -4.95 -2.32 10.58
C LYS A 88 -3.91 -3.16 9.85
N ILE A 89 -2.77 -2.56 9.50
CA ILE A 89 -1.64 -3.26 8.89
C ILE A 89 -1.08 -4.31 9.85
N LEU A 90 -0.89 -3.97 11.14
CA LEU A 90 -0.47 -4.94 12.15
C LEU A 90 -1.45 -6.11 12.30
N HIS A 91 -2.75 -5.83 12.29
CA HIS A 91 -3.76 -6.88 12.33
C HIS A 91 -3.75 -7.78 11.09
N TYR A 92 -3.45 -7.24 9.91
CA TYR A 92 -3.25 -8.04 8.71
C TYR A 92 -1.97 -8.87 8.77
N GLN A 93 -0.88 -8.25 9.21
CA GLN A 93 0.41 -8.92 9.40
C GLN A 93 0.29 -10.09 10.39
N SER A 94 -0.50 -9.99 11.46
CA SER A 94 -0.68 -11.10 12.40
C SER A 94 -1.41 -12.32 11.82
N GLN A 95 -1.89 -12.24 10.57
CA GLN A 95 -2.62 -13.31 9.86
C GLN A 95 -1.80 -13.94 8.74
N GLN A 96 -0.53 -13.54 8.57
CA GLN A 96 0.36 -14.09 7.55
C GLN A 96 1.80 -14.17 8.07
N ASP A 97 2.65 -14.94 7.39
CA ASP A 97 4.04 -15.13 7.82
C ASP A 97 4.95 -13.96 7.44
N PHE A 98 4.71 -13.33 6.28
CA PHE A 98 5.53 -12.21 5.81
C PHE A 98 5.24 -10.92 6.62
N PRO A 99 6.26 -10.29 7.24
CA PRO A 99 6.07 -9.05 7.99
C PRO A 99 5.87 -7.86 7.03
N ILE A 100 4.69 -7.26 7.03
CA ILE A 100 4.43 -6.05 6.21
C ILE A 100 5.21 -4.85 6.78
N ILE A 101 5.12 -4.66 8.10
CA ILE A 101 5.93 -3.73 8.88
C ILE A 101 7.13 -4.51 9.41
N PRO A 102 8.35 -4.22 8.93
CA PRO A 102 9.54 -5.01 9.27
C PRO A 102 9.97 -4.85 10.73
N ASN A 103 9.64 -3.72 11.38
CA ASN A 103 9.90 -3.46 12.79
C ASN A 103 8.59 -3.13 13.54
N PRO A 104 7.78 -4.13 13.92
CA PRO A 104 6.45 -3.89 14.49
C PRO A 104 6.47 -3.29 15.91
N ASP A 105 7.59 -3.41 16.63
CA ASP A 105 7.76 -2.87 17.99
C ASP A 105 8.07 -1.37 17.98
N ASP A 106 8.51 -0.83 16.85
CA ASP A 106 8.69 0.61 16.67
C ASP A 106 7.32 1.27 16.45
N PRO A 107 6.88 2.17 17.36
CA PRO A 107 5.62 2.89 17.21
C PRO A 107 5.63 3.80 15.97
N ASP A 108 6.82 4.20 15.52
CA ASP A 108 7.02 5.00 14.33
C ASP A 108 7.13 4.14 13.07
N SER A 109 7.04 2.83 13.10
CA SER A 109 7.08 2.04 11.86
C SER A 109 5.67 1.80 11.29
N GLY A 110 5.52 1.86 9.96
CA GLY A 110 4.28 1.47 9.25
C GLY A 110 3.16 2.53 9.20
N ASN A 111 3.46 3.80 9.45
CA ASN A 111 2.50 4.89 9.32
C ASN A 111 2.63 5.59 7.95
N VAL A 112 2.00 5.01 6.94
CA VAL A 112 2.04 5.54 5.56
C VAL A 112 1.58 6.98 5.42
N TYR A 113 0.64 7.44 6.27
CA TYR A 113 0.12 8.81 6.22
C TYR A 113 1.09 9.86 6.75
N ARG A 114 2.04 9.44 7.59
CA ARG A 114 3.12 10.30 8.05
C ARG A 114 4.31 10.25 7.10
N ASP A 115 4.59 9.07 6.56
CA ASP A 115 5.78 8.82 5.75
C ASP A 115 5.60 9.29 4.29
N LEU A 116 4.36 9.32 3.79
CA LEU A 116 4.02 9.63 2.40
C LEU A 116 3.02 10.79 2.32
N GLN A 117 3.08 11.53 1.21
CA GLN A 117 2.12 12.59 0.90
C GLN A 117 1.11 12.09 -0.14
N PHE A 118 -0.10 11.79 0.31
CA PHE A 118 -1.18 11.34 -0.57
C PHE A 118 -1.89 12.52 -1.25
N PRO A 119 -2.63 12.29 -2.34
CA PRO A 119 -3.54 13.28 -2.89
C PRO A 119 -4.63 13.68 -1.87
N ASP A 120 -5.11 14.93 -1.93
CA ASP A 120 -6.05 15.52 -0.96
C ASP A 120 -7.30 14.67 -0.72
N HIS A 121 -7.89 14.09 -1.77
CA HIS A 121 -9.10 13.27 -1.67
C HIS A 121 -8.95 12.05 -0.74
N VAL A 122 -7.72 11.53 -0.55
CA VAL A 122 -7.48 10.41 0.36
C VAL A 122 -7.73 10.83 1.82
N TYR A 123 -7.46 12.09 2.16
CA TYR A 123 -7.68 12.63 3.49
C TYR A 123 -9.13 13.05 3.72
N GLU A 124 -9.85 13.45 2.68
CA GLU A 124 -11.26 13.85 2.75
C GLU A 124 -12.13 12.74 3.36
N HIS A 125 -11.85 11.48 3.00
CA HIS A 125 -12.58 10.30 3.50
C HIS A 125 -12.19 9.85 4.93
N ILE A 126 -11.17 10.44 5.56
CA ILE A 126 -10.78 10.10 6.94
C ILE A 126 -11.69 10.80 7.97
N THR A 127 -12.32 11.90 7.57
CA THR A 127 -13.14 12.76 8.44
C THR A 127 -14.47 12.11 8.82
N ASP A 128 -15.10 11.34 7.92
CA ASP A 128 -16.45 10.80 8.11
C ASP A 128 -16.55 9.65 9.13
N TYR A 129 -15.46 8.93 9.40
CA TYR A 129 -15.50 7.78 10.33
C TYR A 129 -15.42 8.20 11.81
N TYR A 130 -14.91 9.41 12.11
CA TYR A 130 -14.79 9.89 13.50
C TYR A 130 -16.05 10.61 14.00
N GLU A 131 -16.87 11.19 13.13
CA GLU A 131 -18.14 11.80 13.55
C GLU A 131 -19.17 10.75 14.04
N HIS A 132 -19.14 9.54 13.47
CA HIS A 132 -20.06 8.46 13.89
C HIS A 132 -19.66 7.71 15.17
N LYS A 133 -18.41 7.84 15.65
CA LYS A 133 -17.98 7.21 16.91
C LYS A 133 -18.11 8.10 18.14
N ALA A 134 -18.34 9.41 17.97
CA ALA A 134 -18.58 10.34 19.07
C ALA A 134 -20.06 10.39 19.51
N GLN A 135 -20.96 9.67 18.83
CA GLN A 135 -22.41 9.65 19.11
C GLN A 135 -22.95 8.26 19.54
N ALA A 136 -22.08 7.33 19.96
CA ALA A 136 -22.50 6.01 20.47
C ALA A 136 -22.12 5.81 21.94
#